data_AF-A0A956PMZ5-F1
#
_entry.id   AF-A0A956PMZ5-F1
#
_cell.length_a   1.000
_cell.length_b   1.000
_cell.length_c   1.000
_cell.angle_alpha   90.00
_cell.angle_beta   90.00
_cell.angle_gamma   90.00
#
_symmetry.space_group_name_H-M   'P 1'
#
loop_
_entity.id
_entity.type
_entity.pdbx_description
1 polymer ?
#
loop_
_entity_poly.entity_id
_entity_poly.type
_entity_poly.pdbx_seq_one_letter_code
_entity_poly.pdbx_strand_id
1 'polypeptide(L)'
;MKASPNQYLVSGRKGRVVNLGLAAGSFRWPGVSFLKVPSSQEECAFEMTQESADGIPLRFKGLVIYRIVRPQAAALMFDFDSGLGLEQIRRMLSHLCLGELRACVAGMTMQR
;
A
#
# COMPACT_ATOMS: atom_id res chain seq x y z
N MET A 1 24.50 4.40 -3.02
CA MET A 1 23.32 3.64 -2.58
C MET A 1 22.82 2.79 -3.74
N LYS A 2 22.41 1.54 -3.48
CA LYS A 2 21.95 0.60 -4.50
C LYS A 2 20.63 -0.04 -4.08
N ALA A 3 19.66 -0.08 -4.97
CA ALA A 3 18.40 -0.81 -4.79
C ALA A 3 18.56 -2.27 -5.24
N SER A 4 17.81 -3.18 -4.61
CA SER A 4 17.74 -4.57 -5.06
C SER A 4 16.88 -4.69 -6.33
N PRO A 5 16.92 -5.83 -7.05
CA PRO A 5 16.10 -6.04 -8.24
C PRO A 5 14.59 -5.84 -8.03
N ASN A 6 14.11 -6.08 -6.81
CA ASN A 6 12.71 -5.94 -6.42
C ASN A 6 12.42 -4.59 -5.73
N GLN A 7 13.26 -3.59 -5.96
CA GLN A 7 13.12 -2.27 -5.37
C GLN A 7 13.38 -1.18 -6.40
N TYR A 8 12.54 -0.15 -6.37
CA TYR A 8 12.82 1.13 -7.00
C TYR A 8 13.75 1.95 -6.11
N LEU A 9 14.69 2.66 -6.73
CA LEU A 9 15.43 3.72 -6.06
C LEU A 9 14.76 5.05 -6.35
N VAL A 10 14.32 5.75 -5.31
CA VAL A 10 13.80 7.11 -5.40
C VAL A 10 14.81 8.07 -4.78
N SER A 11 15.03 9.21 -5.43
CA SER A 11 15.95 10.25 -4.95
C SER A 11 15.23 11.57 -4.73
N GLY A 12 15.59 12.26 -3.65
CA GLY A 12 15.10 13.60 -3.34
C GLY A 12 16.24 14.61 -3.39
N ARG A 13 16.07 15.71 -4.14
CA ARG A 13 17.03 16.82 -4.17
C ARG A 13 16.33 18.13 -4.52
N LYS A 14 16.64 19.21 -3.79
CA LYS A 14 16.11 20.56 -4.05
C LYS A 14 14.57 20.60 -4.21
N GLY A 15 13.85 19.90 -3.34
CA GLY A 15 12.39 19.82 -3.36
C GLY A 15 11.78 18.97 -4.49
N ARG A 16 12.61 18.27 -5.29
CA ARG A 16 12.15 17.37 -6.34
C ARG A 16 12.38 15.92 -5.94
N VAL A 17 11.40 15.08 -6.22
CA VAL A 17 11.47 13.62 -6.05
C VAL A 17 11.49 12.97 -7.42
N VAL A 18 12.50 12.15 -7.68
CA VAL A 18 12.74 11.50 -8.98
C VAL A 18 12.89 10.00 -8.76
N ASN A 19 12.15 9.22 -9.56
CA ASN A 19 12.35 7.78 -9.66
C ASN A 19 13.58 7.48 -10.55
N LEU A 20 14.57 6.80 -9.99
CA LEU A 20 15.77 6.36 -10.72
C LEU A 20 15.60 4.97 -11.35
N GLY A 21 14.50 4.26 -11.04
CA GLY A 21 14.16 2.97 -11.62
C GLY A 21 14.48 1.76 -10.73
N LEU A 22 14.23 0.57 -11.28
CA LEU A 22 14.47 -0.72 -10.63
C LEU A 22 15.95 -1.08 -10.61
N ALA A 23 16.39 -1.72 -9.52
CA ALA A 23 17.77 -2.17 -9.33
C ALA A 23 18.83 -1.05 -9.52
N ALA A 24 18.40 0.21 -9.48
CA ALA A 24 19.24 1.35 -9.79
C ALA A 24 20.27 1.60 -8.66
N GLY A 25 21.42 2.13 -9.06
CA GLY A 25 22.47 2.58 -8.16
C GLY A 25 22.78 4.05 -8.42
N SER A 26 23.02 4.81 -7.36
CA SER A 26 23.48 6.19 -7.46
C SER A 26 24.46 6.53 -6.36
N PHE A 27 25.42 7.40 -6.67
CA PHE A 27 26.35 7.95 -5.69
C PHE A 27 25.63 8.93 -4.75
N ARG A 28 26.00 8.92 -3.47
CA ARG A 28 25.35 9.75 -2.44
C ARG A 28 26.09 11.09 -2.34
N TRP A 29 25.60 12.07 -3.09
CA TRP A 29 26.07 13.45 -2.99
C TRP A 29 25.48 14.17 -1.77
N PRO A 30 26.19 15.15 -1.18
CA PRO A 30 25.63 16.00 -0.13
C PRO A 30 24.32 16.67 -0.58
N GLY A 31 23.31 16.65 0.29
CA GLY A 31 21.98 17.22 0.02
C GLY A 31 21.08 16.37 -0.89
N VAL A 32 21.42 15.09 -1.11
CA VAL A 32 20.56 14.11 -1.79
C VAL A 32 20.06 13.06 -0.80
N SER A 33 18.74 12.90 -0.70
CA SER A 33 18.10 11.81 0.02
C SER A 33 17.77 10.67 -0.93
N PHE A 34 17.71 9.45 -0.39
CA PHE A 34 17.38 8.25 -1.16
C PHE A 34 16.40 7.40 -0.38
N LEU A 35 15.39 6.89 -1.07
CA LEU A 35 14.40 5.96 -0.54
C LEU A 35 14.35 4.72 -1.41
N LYS A 36 14.09 3.57 -0.78
CA LYS A 36 13.88 2.31 -1.48
C LYS A 36 12.41 1.95 -1.38
N VAL A 37 11.76 1.80 -2.52
CA VAL A 37 10.34 1.45 -2.57
C VAL A 37 10.21 0.05 -3.16
N PRO A 38 9.56 -0.90 -2.46
CA PRO A 38 9.33 -2.25 -2.98
C PRO A 38 8.58 -2.23 -4.31
N SER A 39 8.99 -3.10 -5.24
CA SER A 39 8.30 -3.33 -6.51
C SER A 39 7.64 -4.71 -6.58
N SER A 40 7.85 -5.53 -5.55
CA SER A 40 7.25 -6.85 -5.39
C SER A 40 5.73 -6.76 -5.30
N GLN A 41 5.10 -7.90 -5.58
CA GLN A 41 3.71 -8.12 -5.21
C GLN A 41 3.61 -8.17 -3.69
N GLU A 42 2.62 -7.47 -3.15
CA GLU A 42 2.30 -7.43 -1.74
C GLU A 42 0.86 -7.87 -1.54
N GLU A 43 0.61 -8.46 -0.38
CA GLU A 43 -0.70 -8.96 0.00
C GLU A 43 -1.21 -8.21 1.23
N CYS A 44 -2.52 -8.00 1.27
CA CYS A 44 -3.23 -7.40 2.38
C CYS A 44 -4.50 -8.21 2.63
N ALA A 45 -4.46 -9.05 3.67
CA ALA A 45 -5.62 -9.78 4.14
C ALA A 45 -6.41 -8.92 5.13
N PHE A 46 -7.73 -9.01 5.07
CA PHE A 46 -8.63 -8.33 6.00
C PHE A 46 -9.81 -9.22 6.36
N GLU A 47 -10.35 -8.99 7.55
CA GLU A 47 -11.50 -9.72 8.07
C GLU A 47 -12.50 -8.74 8.68
N MET A 48 -13.79 -9.03 8.49
CA MET A 48 -14.88 -8.22 9.02
C MET A 48 -16.00 -9.10 9.53
N THR A 49 -16.65 -8.65 10.61
CA THR A 49 -17.98 -9.13 10.98
C THR A 49 -18.97 -8.00 10.77
N GLN A 50 -20.09 -8.29 10.10
CA GLN A 50 -21.15 -7.32 9.86
C GLN A 50 -22.50 -8.02 9.79
N GLU A 51 -23.54 -7.35 10.30
CA GLU A 51 -24.92 -7.78 10.17
C GLU A 51 -25.50 -7.37 8.82
N SER A 52 -26.20 -8.30 8.17
CA SER A 52 -27.03 -8.04 6.99
C SER A 52 -28.29 -7.26 7.35
N ALA A 53 -29.07 -6.83 6.36
CA ALA A 53 -30.30 -6.06 6.58
C ALA A 53 -31.36 -6.83 7.41
N ASP A 54 -31.32 -8.16 7.37
CA ASP A 54 -32.16 -9.09 8.14
C ASP A 54 -31.56 -9.48 9.51
N GLY A 55 -30.48 -8.80 9.94
CA GLY A 55 -29.87 -8.98 11.26
C GLY A 55 -29.03 -10.24 11.41
N ILE A 56 -28.62 -10.87 10.30
CA ILE A 56 -27.79 -12.07 10.33
C ILE A 56 -26.32 -11.64 10.38
N PRO A 57 -25.54 -12.04 11.40
CA PRO A 57 -24.12 -11.72 11.46
C PRO A 57 -23.35 -12.56 10.44
N LEU A 58 -22.67 -11.89 9.51
CA LEU A 58 -21.83 -12.48 8.49
C LEU A 58 -20.36 -12.15 8.77
N ARG A 59 -19.50 -13.15 8.58
CA ARG A 59 -18.04 -13.00 8.67
C ARG A 59 -17.44 -13.04 7.27
N PHE A 60 -16.75 -11.98 6.90
CA PHE A 60 -16.08 -11.83 5.62
C PHE A 60 -14.58 -11.92 5.81
N LYS A 61 -13.92 -12.70 4.96
CA LYS A 61 -12.46 -12.69 4.80
C LYS A 61 -12.15 -12.29 3.37
N GLY A 62 -11.29 -11.29 3.20
CA GLY A 62 -10.89 -10.79 1.90
C GLY A 62 -9.37 -10.68 1.79
N LEU A 63 -8.90 -10.68 0.55
CA LEU A 63 -7.50 -10.52 0.19
C LEU A 63 -7.38 -9.47 -0.92
N VAL A 64 -6.53 -8.48 -0.72
CA VAL A 64 -6.08 -7.55 -1.77
C VAL A 64 -4.65 -7.88 -2.14
N ILE A 65 -4.44 -8.13 -3.43
CA ILE A 65 -3.11 -8.27 -4.02
C ILE A 65 -2.79 -6.96 -4.73
N TYR A 66 -1.67 -6.33 -4.39
CA TYR A 66 -1.27 -5.05 -4.97
C TYR A 66 0.24 -5.00 -5.24
N ARG A 67 0.66 -4.01 -6.04
CA ARG A 67 2.06 -3.66 -6.22
C ARG A 67 2.21 -2.16 -6.45
N ILE A 68 3.36 -1.61 -6.07
CA ILE A 68 3.64 -0.19 -6.29
C ILE A 68 4.14 0.01 -7.73
N VAL A 69 3.36 0.75 -8.53
CA VAL A 69 3.72 1.08 -9.93
C VAL A 69 4.33 2.48 -10.04
N ARG A 70 3.96 3.40 -9.14
CA ARG A 70 4.45 4.79 -9.12
C ARG A 70 5.22 5.06 -7.82
N PRO A 71 6.51 4.69 -7.74
CA PRO A 71 7.27 4.75 -6.48
C PRO A 71 7.47 6.17 -5.96
N GLN A 72 7.58 7.16 -6.85
CA GLN A 72 7.70 8.57 -6.46
C GLN A 72 6.45 9.10 -5.74
N ALA A 73 5.26 8.68 -6.18
CA ALA A 73 4.01 9.07 -5.54
C ALA A 73 3.86 8.36 -4.19
N ALA A 74 4.18 7.05 -4.15
CA ALA A 74 4.18 6.30 -2.91
C ALA A 74 5.14 6.90 -1.88
N ALA A 75 6.35 7.28 -2.28
CA ALA A 75 7.35 7.89 -1.41
C ALA A 75 6.95 9.26 -0.84
N LEU A 76 5.99 9.96 -1.47
CA LEU A 76 5.44 11.21 -0.96
C LEU A 76 4.27 11.00 0.01
N MET A 77 3.60 9.83 -0.06
CA MET A 77 2.41 9.53 0.73
C MET A 77 2.70 8.67 1.96
N PHE A 78 3.75 7.83 1.90
CA PHE A 78 4.05 6.83 2.92
C PHE A 78 5.52 6.88 3.33
N ASP A 79 5.78 6.49 4.57
CA ASP A 79 7.09 6.54 5.18
C ASP A 79 7.92 5.29 4.86
N PHE A 80 8.63 5.33 3.74
CA PHE A 80 9.59 4.30 3.36
C PHE A 80 10.99 4.49 3.97
N ASP A 81 11.24 5.60 4.67
CA ASP A 81 12.55 5.87 5.30
C ASP A 81 12.68 5.06 6.59
N SER A 82 11.64 5.06 7.42
CA SER A 82 11.56 4.24 8.63
C SER A 82 11.15 2.79 8.38
N GLY A 83 10.73 2.47 7.14
CA GLY A 83 10.26 1.13 6.75
C GLY A 83 8.78 0.86 7.04
N LEU A 84 8.03 1.85 7.53
CA LEU A 84 6.60 1.71 7.87
C LEU A 84 5.65 1.81 6.66
N GLY A 85 6.15 2.22 5.50
CA GLY A 85 5.31 2.57 4.35
C GLY A 85 4.41 1.44 3.84
N LEU A 86 4.89 0.19 3.85
CA LEU A 86 4.05 -0.96 3.46
C LEU A 86 2.92 -1.20 4.45
N GLU A 87 3.18 -1.09 5.75
CA GLU A 87 2.16 -1.25 6.79
C GLU A 87 1.12 -0.13 6.72
N GLN A 88 1.55 1.10 6.45
CA GLN A 88 0.63 2.22 6.23
C GLN A 88 -0.28 1.99 5.02
N ILE A 89 0.26 1.46 3.91
CA ILE A 89 -0.53 1.08 2.74
C ILE A 89 -1.51 -0.04 3.08
N ARG A 90 -1.06 -1.12 3.74
CA ARG A 90 -1.91 -2.24 4.15
C ARG A 90 -3.06 -1.75 5.03
N ARG A 91 -2.78 -0.93 6.03
CA ARG A 91 -3.81 -0.35 6.91
C ARG A 91 -4.83 0.48 6.14
N MET A 92 -4.36 1.33 5.22
CA MET A 92 -5.24 2.15 4.38
C MET A 92 -6.14 1.28 3.48
N LEU A 93 -5.57 0.27 2.81
CA LEU A 93 -6.32 -0.66 1.96
C LEU A 93 -7.36 -1.44 2.77
N SER A 94 -6.98 -1.99 3.93
CA SER A 94 -7.92 -2.67 4.82
C SER A 94 -9.08 -1.75 5.21
N HIS A 95 -8.80 -0.51 5.62
CA HIS A 95 -9.86 0.44 5.98
C HIS A 95 -10.80 0.73 4.80
N LEU A 96 -10.26 0.92 3.59
CA LEU A 96 -11.05 1.16 2.38
C LEU A 96 -11.93 -0.04 2.06
N CYS A 97 -11.36 -1.24 2.00
CA CYS A 97 -12.11 -2.46 1.69
C CYS A 97 -13.20 -2.75 2.73
N LEU A 98 -12.90 -2.57 4.02
CA LEU A 98 -13.87 -2.75 5.10
C LEU A 98 -14.99 -1.70 5.02
N GLY A 99 -14.67 -0.46 4.65
CA GLY A 99 -15.66 0.61 4.46
C GLY A 99 -16.64 0.31 3.34
N GLU A 100 -16.12 -0.04 2.16
CA GLU A 100 -16.93 -0.37 0.98
C GLU A 100 -17.75 -1.64 1.20
N LEU A 101 -17.15 -2.69 1.76
CA LEU A 101 -17.86 -3.93 2.08
C LEU A 101 -18.98 -3.67 3.07
N ARG A 102 -18.76 -2.77 4.04
CA ARG A 102 -19.80 -2.35 4.99
C ARG A 102 -20.99 -1.72 4.30
N ALA A 103 -20.73 -0.77 3.40
CA ALA A 103 -21.80 -0.10 2.65
C ALA A 103 -22.59 -1.10 1.78
N CYS A 104 -21.90 -2.03 1.12
CA CYS A 104 -22.53 -3.03 0.26
C CYS A 104 -23.42 -4.01 1.03
N VAL A 105 -22.93 -4.59 2.13
CA VAL A 105 -23.64 -5.66 2.86
C VAL A 105 -24.82 -5.12 3.67
N ALA A 106 -24.79 -3.87 4.11
CA ALA A 106 -25.88 -3.27 4.89
C ALA A 106 -27.22 -3.25 4.13
N GLY A 107 -27.20 -3.26 2.79
CA GLY A 107 -28.39 -3.34 1.95
C GLY A 107 -28.74 -4.75 1.46
N MET A 108 -27.96 -5.77 1.83
CA MET A 108 -28.18 -7.15 1.37
C MET A 108 -29.03 -7.93 2.37
N THR A 109 -29.95 -8.73 1.85
CA THR A 109 -30.73 -9.73 2.59
C THR A 109 -30.24 -11.12 2.21
N MET A 110 -30.20 -12.05 3.16
CA MET A 110 -29.84 -13.43 2.84
C MET A 110 -30.97 -14.11 2.07
N GLN A 111 -30.69 -14.61 0.86
CA GLN A 111 -31.58 -15.55 0.18
C GLN A 111 -31.39 -16.93 0.83
N ARG A 112 -32.50 -17.52 1.29
CA ARG A 112 -32.55 -18.87 1.85
C ARG A 112 -32.46 -19.93 0.78
#